data_AF-A0A0G0VVX5-F1
#
_entry.id   AF-A0A0G0VVX5-F1
#
_cell.length_a   1.000
_cell.length_b   1.000
_cell.length_c   1.000
_cell.angle_alpha   90.00
_cell.angle_beta   90.00
_cell.angle_gamma   90.00
#
_symmetry.space_group_name_H-M   'P 1'
#
loop_
_entity.id
_entity.type
_entity.pdbx_description
1 polymer ?
#
loop_
_entity_poly.entity_id
_entity_poly.type
_entity_poly.pdbx_seq_one_letter_code
_entity_poly.pdbx_strand_id
1 'polypeptide(L)'
;MPSVRLVLTFILIFTFFSLISNLLTLNPVLAGSGLVSSIGGATFIQGAKQFWVSSPRPAFSGVTDPGGNIDITIGAEKNGVVADSSGNWSFTPAADLSGDNQVTVATATSSVTFTLTIGALPENIASASGSTLAPAGSLTPTLAILGFGVLLTTFGLWGLSRSFAKSQ
;
A
#
# COMPACT_ATOMS: atom_id res chain seq x y z
N MET A 1 -22.41 -41.56 18.09
CA MET A 1 -21.95 -40.69 16.98
C MET A 1 -22.51 -39.30 17.23
N PRO A 2 -21.69 -38.23 17.24
CA PRO A 2 -22.22 -36.88 17.34
C PRO A 2 -23.24 -36.67 16.22
N SER A 3 -24.39 -36.09 16.54
CA SER A 3 -25.42 -35.86 15.53
C SER A 3 -24.88 -34.90 14.48
N VAL A 4 -25.24 -35.11 13.21
CA VAL A 4 -24.81 -34.25 12.07
C VAL A 4 -25.06 -32.76 12.37
N ARG A 5 -26.11 -32.46 13.15
CA ARG A 5 -26.45 -31.12 13.63
C ARG A 5 -25.39 -30.51 14.55
N LEU A 6 -24.80 -31.29 15.47
CA LEU A 6 -23.75 -30.83 16.38
C LEU A 6 -22.45 -30.50 15.61
N VAL A 7 -22.12 -31.35 14.63
CA VAL A 7 -20.92 -31.18 13.78
C VAL A 7 -21.04 -29.93 12.92
N LEU A 8 -22.21 -29.69 12.32
CA LEU A 8 -22.44 -28.51 11.48
C LEU A 8 -22.33 -27.20 12.28
N THR A 9 -22.87 -27.15 13.50
CA THR A 9 -22.79 -25.97 14.37
C THR A 9 -21.34 -25.68 14.80
N PHE A 10 -20.54 -26.70 15.09
CA PHE A 10 -19.13 -26.53 15.43
C PHE A 10 -18.32 -25.96 14.27
N ILE A 11 -18.55 -26.45 13.05
CA ILE A 11 -17.90 -25.93 11.84
C ILE A 11 -18.28 -24.46 11.62
N LEU A 12 -19.54 -24.09 11.86
CA LEU A 12 -20.03 -22.72 11.68
C LEU A 12 -19.36 -21.74 12.66
N ILE A 13 -19.29 -22.10 13.94
CA ILE A 13 -18.60 -21.30 14.96
C ILE A 13 -17.12 -21.18 14.62
N PHE A 14 -16.48 -22.27 14.23
CA PHE A 14 -15.07 -22.28 13.86
C PHE A 14 -14.78 -21.37 12.65
N THR A 15 -15.58 -21.45 11.59
CA THR A 15 -15.44 -20.58 10.41
C THR A 15 -15.68 -19.11 10.75
N PHE A 16 -16.66 -18.81 11.61
CA PHE A 16 -16.94 -17.45 12.06
C PHE A 16 -15.78 -16.86 12.88
N PHE A 17 -15.24 -17.62 13.84
CA PHE A 17 -14.07 -17.19 14.62
C PHE A 17 -12.81 -17.09 13.75
N SER A 18 -12.63 -17.98 12.78
CA SER A 18 -11.53 -17.91 11.81
C SER A 18 -11.64 -16.69 10.90
N LEU A 19 -12.85 -16.30 10.49
CA LEU A 19 -13.08 -15.11 9.67
C LEU A 19 -12.84 -13.82 10.48
N ILE A 20 -13.30 -13.79 11.74
CA ILE A 20 -13.10 -12.66 12.65
C ILE A 20 -11.62 -12.49 13.01
N SER A 21 -10.93 -13.57 13.36
CA SER A 21 -9.48 -13.49 13.62
C SER A 21 -8.70 -13.03 12.39
N ASN A 22 -9.10 -13.44 11.18
CA ASN A 22 -8.53 -12.93 9.94
C ASN A 22 -8.83 -11.43 9.75
N LEU A 23 -10.04 -10.96 10.10
CA LEU A 23 -10.43 -9.55 10.03
C LEU A 23 -9.65 -8.66 11.02
N LEU A 24 -9.37 -9.15 12.23
CA LEU A 24 -8.59 -8.43 13.25
C LEU A 24 -7.08 -8.40 12.97
N THR A 25 -6.59 -9.22 12.04
CA THR A 25 -5.16 -9.29 11.68
C THR A 25 -4.84 -8.59 10.36
N LEU A 26 -5.82 -7.91 9.75
CA LEU A 26 -5.57 -7.15 8.53
C LEU A 26 -4.79 -5.88 8.83
N ASN A 27 -3.58 -5.81 8.31
CA ASN A 27 -2.87 -4.55 8.20
C ASN A 27 -3.54 -3.69 7.11
N PRO A 28 -3.81 -2.40 7.34
CA PRO A 28 -4.29 -1.52 6.29
C PRO A 28 -3.26 -1.49 5.15
N VAL A 29 -3.70 -1.77 3.93
CA VAL A 29 -2.91 -1.47 2.74
C VAL A 29 -2.98 0.05 2.60
N LEU A 30 -1.90 0.76 2.92
CA LEU A 30 -1.81 2.19 2.60
C LEU A 30 -1.76 2.34 1.09
N ALA A 31 -2.41 3.39 0.54
CA ALA A 31 -2.34 3.65 -0.90
C ALA A 31 -0.87 3.81 -1.18
N GLY A 32 -0.32 2.83 -1.93
CA GLY A 32 1.08 2.48 -1.86
C GLY A 32 1.91 3.72 -1.71
N SER A 33 2.71 3.80 -0.64
CA SER A 33 3.89 4.65 -0.60
C SER A 33 4.52 4.52 -1.97
N GLY A 34 4.33 5.56 -2.78
CA GLY A 34 4.62 5.50 -4.20
C GLY A 34 6.06 5.07 -4.37
N LEU A 35 6.39 4.58 -5.56
CA LEU A 35 7.74 4.16 -5.90
C LEU A 35 8.79 5.11 -5.31
N VAL A 36 8.53 6.42 -5.33
CA VAL A 36 9.21 7.45 -4.54
C VAL A 36 8.26 8.02 -3.46
N SER A 37 8.77 8.16 -2.23
CA SER A 37 8.05 8.72 -1.07
C SER A 37 8.64 10.04 -0.57
N SER A 38 9.97 10.22 -0.63
CA SER A 38 10.60 11.50 -0.27
C SER A 38 11.85 11.79 -1.10
N ILE A 39 12.11 13.09 -1.33
CA ILE A 39 13.27 13.62 -2.03
C ILE A 39 13.87 14.75 -1.19
N GLY A 40 15.07 14.57 -0.64
CA GLY A 40 15.78 15.62 0.11
C GLY A 40 14.99 16.16 1.31
N GLY A 41 14.11 15.36 1.91
CA GLY A 41 13.20 15.76 2.99
C GLY A 41 11.86 16.33 2.53
N ALA A 42 11.69 16.65 1.24
CA ALA A 42 10.39 16.95 0.66
C ALA A 42 9.56 15.68 0.52
N THR A 43 8.26 15.76 0.78
CA THR A 43 7.34 14.64 0.53
C THR A 43 7.05 14.56 -0.96
N PHE A 44 7.12 13.36 -1.52
CA PHE A 44 6.81 13.13 -2.92
C PHE A 44 5.30 13.25 -3.17
N ILE A 45 4.91 13.99 -4.20
CA ILE A 45 3.52 14.16 -4.61
C ILE A 45 3.38 13.52 -5.99
N GLN A 46 2.60 12.43 -6.09
CA GLN A 46 2.34 11.80 -7.38
C GLN A 46 1.72 12.81 -8.36
N GLY A 47 2.28 12.85 -9.58
CA GLY A 47 1.84 13.77 -10.64
C GLY A 47 2.55 15.12 -10.63
N ALA A 48 3.30 15.48 -9.58
CA ALA A 48 4.15 16.66 -9.60
C ALA A 48 5.26 16.49 -10.65
N LYS A 49 5.46 17.52 -11.48
CA LYS A 49 6.47 17.52 -12.55
C LYS A 49 7.85 17.98 -12.07
N GLN A 50 7.91 18.75 -10.99
CA GLN A 50 9.13 19.37 -10.51
C GLN A 50 9.18 19.46 -8.98
N PHE A 51 10.37 19.27 -8.43
CA PHE A 51 10.67 19.35 -7.00
C PHE A 51 11.89 20.25 -6.79
N TRP A 52 11.87 21.06 -5.72
CA TRP A 52 13.00 21.89 -5.32
C TRP A 52 13.55 21.41 -3.98
N VAL A 53 14.87 21.25 -3.91
CA VAL A 53 15.58 20.87 -2.69
C VAL A 53 16.82 21.73 -2.54
N SER A 54 17.18 22.07 -1.31
CA SER A 54 18.36 22.90 -1.02
C SER A 54 19.65 22.08 -0.82
N SER A 55 19.53 20.77 -0.59
CA SER A 55 20.69 19.90 -0.41
C SER A 55 21.27 19.47 -1.77
N PRO A 56 22.57 19.66 -2.04
CA PRO A 56 23.24 19.17 -3.25
C PRO A 56 23.31 17.64 -3.32
N ARG A 57 23.09 16.94 -2.20
CA ARG A 57 22.95 15.48 -2.14
C ARG A 57 21.60 15.12 -1.49
N PRO A 58 20.50 15.21 -2.25
CA PRO A 58 19.20 14.87 -1.69
C PRO A 58 19.11 13.36 -1.48
N ALA A 59 18.66 12.95 -0.30
CA ALA A 59 18.31 11.58 -0.03
C ALA A 59 16.94 11.26 -0.65
N PHE A 60 16.90 10.24 -1.48
CA PHE A 60 15.68 9.66 -2.03
C PHE A 60 15.26 8.49 -1.15
N SER A 61 13.97 8.31 -0.97
CA SER A 61 13.41 7.14 -0.31
C SER A 61 12.05 6.80 -0.89
N GLY A 62 11.66 5.54 -0.75
CA GLY A 62 10.39 5.04 -1.22
C GLY A 62 10.14 3.62 -0.75
N VAL A 63 9.09 3.03 -1.30
CA VAL A 63 8.71 1.66 -1.02
C VAL A 63 8.39 0.95 -2.34
N THR A 64 8.78 -0.31 -2.43
CA THR A 64 8.44 -1.22 -3.52
C THR A 64 8.22 -2.63 -2.95
N ASP A 65 8.13 -3.64 -3.80
CA ASP A 65 8.03 -5.02 -3.36
C ASP A 65 9.31 -5.42 -2.59
N PRO A 66 9.20 -6.18 -1.48
CA PRO A 66 10.35 -6.66 -0.72
C PRO A 66 11.40 -7.34 -1.60
N GLY A 67 12.67 -6.92 -1.47
CA GLY A 67 13.77 -7.40 -2.31
C GLY A 67 13.72 -6.96 -3.78
N GLY A 68 12.81 -6.04 -4.14
CA GLY A 68 12.69 -5.53 -5.50
C GLY A 68 13.89 -4.70 -5.93
N ASN A 69 14.21 -4.73 -7.23
CA ASN A 69 15.23 -3.91 -7.85
C ASN A 69 14.64 -2.55 -8.29
N ILE A 70 15.28 -1.47 -7.86
CA ILE A 70 14.99 -0.10 -8.23
C ILE A 70 16.14 0.44 -9.08
N ASP A 71 15.82 0.89 -10.29
CA ASP A 71 16.71 1.63 -11.17
C ASP A 71 16.48 3.14 -10.98
N ILE A 72 17.50 3.87 -10.55
CA ILE A 72 17.47 5.32 -10.36
C ILE A 72 18.40 5.95 -11.39
N THR A 73 17.86 6.82 -12.24
CA THR A 73 18.62 7.60 -13.21
C THR A 73 18.53 9.08 -12.87
N ILE A 74 19.67 9.76 -12.75
CA ILE A 74 19.76 11.20 -12.49
C ILE A 74 20.62 11.80 -13.60
N GLY A 75 19.99 12.54 -14.51
CA GLY A 75 20.64 13.01 -15.73
C GLY A 75 21.17 11.83 -16.55
N ALA A 76 22.50 11.70 -16.67
CA ALA A 76 23.16 10.60 -17.37
C ALA A 76 23.63 9.46 -16.45
N GLU A 77 23.60 9.65 -15.13
CA GLU A 77 24.06 8.64 -14.18
C GLU A 77 22.95 7.64 -13.87
N LYS A 78 23.25 6.34 -13.99
CA LYS A 78 22.34 5.24 -13.62
C LYS A 78 22.88 4.51 -12.39
N ASN A 79 22.02 4.32 -11.41
CA ASN A 79 22.29 3.61 -10.16
C ASN A 79 21.22 2.55 -9.92
N GLY A 80 21.60 1.43 -9.30
CA GLY A 80 20.68 0.37 -8.90
C GLY A 80 20.63 0.22 -7.39
N VAL A 81 19.43 0.10 -6.83
CA VAL A 81 19.18 -0.11 -5.40
C VAL A 81 18.27 -1.32 -5.23
N VAL A 82 18.46 -2.09 -4.17
CA VAL A 82 17.58 -3.20 -3.81
C VAL A 82 16.83 -2.82 -2.53
N ALA A 83 15.52 -3.03 -2.53
CA ALA A 83 14.70 -2.81 -1.35
C ALA A 83 15.00 -3.84 -0.25
N ASP A 84 14.81 -3.44 1.01
CA ASP A 84 14.95 -4.31 2.16
C ASP A 84 13.82 -5.36 2.25
N SER A 85 13.87 -6.19 3.30
CA SER A 85 12.86 -7.23 3.57
C SER A 85 11.45 -6.69 3.82
N SER A 86 11.31 -5.39 4.07
CA SER A 86 10.05 -4.69 4.26
C SER A 86 9.65 -3.86 3.04
N GLY A 87 10.43 -3.90 1.96
CA GLY A 87 10.18 -3.15 0.73
C GLY A 87 10.67 -1.70 0.77
N ASN A 88 11.31 -1.26 1.85
CA ASN A 88 11.82 0.11 1.94
C ASN A 88 13.15 0.22 1.20
N TRP A 89 13.37 1.37 0.58
CA TRP A 89 14.64 1.68 -0.05
C TRP A 89 15.04 3.13 0.21
N SER A 90 16.35 3.39 0.20
CA SER A 90 16.90 4.73 0.23
C SER A 90 18.15 4.83 -0.64
N PHE A 91 18.33 5.99 -1.26
CA PHE A 91 19.45 6.28 -2.13
C PHE A 91 19.93 7.71 -1.91
N THR A 92 21.25 7.91 -1.84
CA THR A 92 21.84 9.25 -1.83
C THR A 92 22.92 9.31 -2.92
N PRO A 93 22.88 10.30 -3.82
CA PRO A 93 23.92 10.49 -4.83
C PRO A 93 25.31 10.67 -4.21
N ALA A 94 26.33 10.07 -4.82
CA ALA A 94 27.71 10.22 -4.38
C ALA A 94 28.33 11.56 -4.81
N ALA A 95 27.92 12.07 -5.97
CA ALA A 95 28.33 13.36 -6.51
C ALA A 95 27.34 14.46 -6.12
N ASP A 96 27.83 15.69 -6.03
CA ASP A 96 26.99 16.87 -5.80
C ASP A 96 26.17 17.15 -7.07
N LEU A 97 24.86 17.25 -6.89
CA LEU A 97 23.95 17.71 -7.94
C LEU A 97 23.85 19.24 -7.88
N SER A 98 23.65 19.86 -9.04
CA SER A 98 23.40 21.30 -9.15
C SER A 98 22.38 21.60 -10.24
N GLY A 99 21.66 22.72 -10.11
CA GLY A 99 20.66 23.14 -11.10
C GLY A 99 19.54 22.11 -11.30
N ASP A 100 19.02 22.03 -12.52
CA ASP A 100 17.94 21.14 -12.90
C ASP A 100 18.46 19.77 -13.35
N ASN A 101 17.92 18.72 -12.75
CA ASN A 101 18.29 17.33 -13.01
C ASN A 101 17.03 16.52 -13.34
N GLN A 102 17.00 15.85 -14.48
CA GLN A 102 15.93 14.90 -14.77
C GLN A 102 16.16 13.63 -13.96
N VAL A 103 15.17 13.23 -13.15
CA VAL A 103 15.23 12.04 -12.32
C VAL A 103 14.18 11.05 -12.80
N THR A 104 14.60 9.82 -13.05
CA THR A 104 13.72 8.68 -13.34
C THR A 104 13.97 7.59 -12.31
N VAL A 105 12.93 7.20 -11.58
CA VAL A 105 12.96 6.04 -10.69
C VAL A 105 12.05 4.99 -11.28
N ALA A 106 12.58 3.79 -11.50
CA ALA A 106 11.88 2.70 -12.16
C ALA A 106 12.07 1.37 -11.43
N THR A 107 11.09 0.51 -11.58
CA THR A 107 11.07 -0.90 -11.19
C THR A 107 10.59 -1.71 -12.41
N ALA A 108 10.47 -3.03 -12.27
CA ALA A 108 9.94 -3.87 -13.34
C ALA A 108 8.49 -3.51 -13.76
N THR A 109 7.69 -2.94 -12.86
CA THR A 109 6.25 -2.72 -13.09
C THR A 109 5.85 -1.24 -13.12
N SER A 110 6.67 -0.36 -12.55
CA SER A 110 6.33 1.06 -12.36
C SER A 110 7.52 1.97 -12.65
N SER A 111 7.25 3.14 -13.22
CA SER A 111 8.27 4.17 -13.46
C SER A 111 7.70 5.56 -13.22
N VAL A 112 8.50 6.41 -12.60
CA VAL A 112 8.16 7.79 -12.25
C VAL A 112 9.30 8.69 -12.71
N THR A 113 8.96 9.76 -13.43
CA THR A 113 9.94 10.75 -13.92
C THR A 113 9.52 12.16 -13.51
N PHE A 114 10.48 12.95 -13.01
CA PHE A 114 10.28 14.33 -12.58
C PHE A 114 11.58 15.14 -12.72
N THR A 115 11.46 16.46 -12.68
CA THR A 115 12.62 17.37 -12.63
C THR A 115 12.96 17.70 -11.18
N LEU A 116 14.22 17.54 -10.79
CA LEU A 116 14.74 17.92 -9.49
C LEU A 116 15.66 19.12 -9.62
N THR A 117 15.29 20.23 -9.00
CA THR A 117 16.07 21.46 -8.98
C THR A 117 16.79 21.59 -7.64
N ILE A 118 18.11 21.70 -7.67
CA ILE A 118 18.92 22.04 -6.50
C ILE A 118 18.99 23.56 -6.39
N GLY A 119 18.25 24.14 -5.44
CA GLY A 119 18.17 25.59 -5.27
C GLY A 119 17.01 26.06 -4.40
N ALA A 120 16.85 27.38 -4.32
CA ALA A 120 15.74 28.00 -3.62
C ALA A 120 14.42 27.73 -4.35
N LEU A 121 13.35 27.47 -3.59
CA LEU A 121 12.00 27.41 -4.14
C LEU A 121 11.61 28.80 -4.67
N PRO A 122 11.05 28.92 -5.89
CA PRO A 122 10.58 30.19 -6.41
C PRO A 122 9.46 30.77 -5.53
N GLU A 123 9.43 32.10 -5.36
CA GLU A 123 8.45 32.80 -4.50
C GLU A 123 6.98 32.56 -4.90
N ASN A 124 6.73 32.04 -6.11
CA ASN A 124 5.40 31.81 -6.67
C ASN A 124 4.92 30.34 -6.61
N ILE A 125 5.71 29.42 -6.04
CA ILE A 125 5.31 28.03 -5.85
C ILE A 125 4.98 27.82 -4.38
N ALA A 126 3.73 27.45 -4.09
CA ALA A 126 3.36 27.06 -2.73
C ALA A 126 4.17 25.82 -2.31
N SER A 127 4.89 25.91 -1.20
CA SER A 127 5.48 24.75 -0.54
C SER A 127 4.37 23.79 -0.14
N ALA A 128 4.30 22.64 -0.79
CA ALA A 128 3.42 21.58 -0.34
C ALA A 128 4.06 20.89 0.87
N SER A 129 3.56 21.18 2.07
CA SER A 129 3.85 20.37 3.25
C SER A 129 3.23 18.99 3.07
N GLY A 130 4.03 17.94 3.28
CA GLY A 130 3.64 16.55 3.02
C GLY A 130 2.29 16.17 3.63
N SER A 131 1.38 15.71 2.78
CA SER A 131 0.19 15.01 3.22
C SER A 131 0.54 13.54 3.42
N THR A 132 0.22 12.99 4.59
CA THR A 132 0.29 11.54 4.81
C THR A 132 -0.69 10.87 3.86
N LEU A 133 -0.21 9.92 3.05
CA LEU A 133 -1.04 9.18 2.10
C LEU A 133 -2.26 8.57 2.82
N ALA A 134 -3.45 8.73 2.23
CA ALA A 134 -4.64 8.08 2.73
C ALA A 134 -4.50 6.54 2.56
N PRO A 135 -5.09 5.72 3.45
CA PRO A 135 -5.16 4.27 3.26
C PRO A 135 -5.71 3.89 1.86
N ALA A 136 -5.20 2.83 1.23
CA ALA A 136 -5.68 2.29 -0.05
C ALA A 136 -7.00 1.57 0.18
N GLY A 137 -8.02 2.34 0.54
CA GLY A 137 -9.29 1.77 0.98
C GLY A 137 -9.15 0.81 2.17
N SER A 138 -10.27 0.24 2.57
CA SER A 138 -10.31 -0.83 3.57
C SER A 138 -11.03 -2.01 2.97
N LEU A 139 -10.56 -3.23 3.24
CA LEU A 139 -11.26 -4.46 2.87
C LEU A 139 -12.36 -4.83 3.87
N THR A 140 -12.44 -4.11 4.99
CA THR A 140 -13.45 -4.25 6.04
C THR A 140 -14.89 -4.32 5.49
N PRO A 141 -15.36 -3.42 4.61
CA PRO A 141 -16.72 -3.53 4.06
C PRO A 141 -16.92 -4.80 3.22
N THR A 142 -15.96 -5.18 2.38
CA THR A 142 -16.05 -6.37 1.52
C THR A 142 -16.16 -7.64 2.35
N LEU A 143 -15.35 -7.75 3.40
CA LEU A 143 -15.35 -8.89 4.31
C LEU A 143 -16.58 -8.92 5.21
N ALA A 144 -17.06 -7.75 5.67
CA ALA A 144 -18.31 -7.67 6.41
C ALA A 144 -19.49 -8.18 5.57
N ILE A 145 -19.58 -7.74 4.30
CA ILE A 145 -20.64 -8.18 3.38
C ILE A 145 -20.56 -9.69 3.13
N LEU A 146 -19.36 -10.23 2.86
CA LEU A 146 -19.16 -11.67 2.70
C LEU A 146 -19.56 -12.46 3.96
N GLY A 147 -19.13 -11.99 5.14
CA GLY A 147 -19.47 -12.61 6.42
C GLY A 147 -20.97 -12.60 6.70
N PHE A 148 -21.65 -11.47 6.50
CA PHE A 148 -23.10 -11.36 6.63
C PHE A 148 -23.84 -12.25 5.62
N GLY A 149 -23.35 -12.36 4.38
CA GLY A 149 -23.92 -13.25 3.36
C GLY A 149 -23.85 -14.72 3.76
N VAL A 150 -22.71 -15.17 4.30
CA VAL A 150 -22.55 -16.52 4.84
C VAL A 150 -23.48 -16.74 6.05
N LEU A 151 -23.63 -15.75 6.93
CA LEU A 151 -24.55 -15.82 8.07
C LEU A 151 -26.02 -15.94 7.63
N LEU A 152 -26.47 -15.12 6.68
CA LEU A 152 -27.86 -15.12 6.20
C LEU A 152 -28.23 -16.41 5.46
N THR A 153 -27.34 -16.91 4.61
CA THR A 153 -27.58 -18.17 3.89
C THR A 153 -27.65 -19.36 4.85
N THR A 154 -26.79 -19.40 5.86
CA THR A 154 -26.80 -20.48 6.86
C THR A 154 -27.99 -20.41 7.81
N PHE A 155 -28.36 -19.23 8.33
CA PHE A 155 -29.57 -19.07 9.14
C PHE A 155 -30.87 -19.29 8.34
N GLY A 156 -30.90 -18.86 7.09
CA GLY A 156 -32.02 -19.10 6.17
C GLY A 156 -32.22 -20.59 5.90
N LEU A 157 -31.14 -21.33 5.58
CA LEU A 157 -31.17 -22.78 5.41
C LEU A 157 -31.60 -23.51 6.69
N TRP A 158 -31.16 -23.03 7.86
CA TRP A 158 -31.56 -23.57 9.16
C TRP A 158 -33.04 -23.35 9.47
N GLY A 159 -33.58 -22.16 9.16
CA GLY A 159 -35.00 -21.83 9.31
C GLY A 159 -35.89 -22.70 8.41
N LEU A 160 -35.48 -22.91 7.16
CA LEU A 160 -36.17 -23.81 6.22
C LEU A 160 -36.15 -25.26 6.73
N SER A 161 -35.03 -25.76 7.24
CA SER A 161 -34.93 -27.14 7.76
C SER A 161 -35.87 -27.42 8.95
N ARG A 162 -36.21 -26.40 9.75
CA ARG A 162 -37.14 -26.52 10.89
C ARG A 162 -38.61 -26.49 10.45
N SER A 163 -38.93 -25.77 9.38
CA SER A 163 -40.27 -25.71 8.80
C SER A 163 -40.74 -27.10 8.33
N PHE A 164 -39.87 -27.84 7.63
CA PHE A 164 -40.19 -29.19 7.14
C PHE A 164 -40.26 -30.26 8.24
N ALA A 165 -39.76 -30.00 9.44
CA ALA A 165 -39.82 -30.95 10.56
C ALA A 165 -41.15 -30.92 11.33
N LYS A 166 -42.04 -29.96 11.06
CA LYS A 166 -43.36 -29.83 11.72
C LYS A 166 -44.53 -30.34 10.88
N SER A 167 -44.31 -30.81 9.65
CA SER A 167 -45.38 -31.25 8.74
C SER A 167 -45.48 -32.78 8.57
N GLN A 168 -45.09 -33.56 9.58
CA GLN A 168 -45.27 -35.00 9.64
C GLN A 168 -45.88 -35.37 10.99
#